data_AF-A0A2V9THS9-F1
#
_entry.id   AF-A0A2V9THS9-F1
#
_cell.length_a   1.000
_cell.length_b   1.000
_cell.length_c   1.000
_cell.angle_alpha   90.00
_cell.angle_beta   90.00
_cell.angle_gamma   90.00
#
_symmetry.space_group_name_H-M   'P 1'
#
loop_
_entity.id
_entity.type
_entity.pdbx_description
1 polymer ?
#
loop_
_entity_poly.entity_id
_entity_poly.type
_entity_poly.pdbx_seq_one_letter_code
_entity_poly.pdbx_strand_id
1 'polypeptide(L)' 'MMTPDAGISLGLGLTNECNLACAFCYRDPTRADRLSLDQVKAVMERLPVRSVNLGTGENGMHPD' A
#
# COMPACT_ATOMS: atom_id res chain seq x y z
N MET A 1 -4.19 -23.97 11.56
CA MET A 1 -4.47 -23.76 10.11
C MET A 1 -5.55 -22.70 10.00
N MET A 2 -5.30 -21.62 9.25
CA MET A 2 -6.30 -20.58 8.95
C MET A 2 -7.32 -21.16 7.97
N THR A 3 -8.62 -20.96 8.18
CA THR A 3 -9.65 -21.41 7.23
C THR A 3 -9.61 -20.56 5.95
N PRO A 4 -10.05 -21.09 4.78
CA PRO A 4 -10.02 -20.38 3.50
C PRO A 4 -10.72 -19.00 3.51
N ASP A 5 -11.73 -18.82 4.37
CA ASP A 5 -12.45 -17.54 4.55
C ASP A 5 -11.76 -16.55 5.51
N ALA A 6 -10.67 -16.96 6.17
CA ALA A 6 -9.94 -16.14 7.14
C ALA A 6 -8.71 -15.45 6.54
N GLY A 7 -8.70 -15.16 5.23
CA GLY A 7 -7.60 -14.41 4.62
C GLY A 7 -7.47 -12.99 5.19
N ILE A 8 -6.26 -12.42 5.11
CA ILE A 8 -5.94 -11.13 5.73
C ILE A 8 -6.47 -9.95 4.89
N SER A 9 -6.92 -8.91 5.58
CA SER A 9 -7.15 -7.59 4.98
C SER A 9 -5.84 -6.81 5.07
N LEU A 10 -5.21 -6.54 3.93
CA LEU A 10 -3.90 -5.90 3.85
C LEU A 10 -4.04 -4.40 3.51
N GLY A 11 -3.48 -3.53 4.35
CA GLY A 11 -3.22 -2.14 3.97
C GLY A 11 -1.88 -2.04 3.24
N LEU A 12 -1.87 -1.42 2.07
CA LEU A 12 -0.68 -1.27 1.23
C LEU A 12 -0.48 0.19 0.83
N GLY A 13 0.70 0.73 1.12
CA GLY A 13 1.12 2.03 0.57
C GLY A 13 2.02 1.83 -0.63
N LEU A 14 1.46 2.06 -1.82
CA LEU A 14 2.22 2.04 -3.07
C LEU A 14 3.27 3.14 -3.09
N THR A 15 2.91 4.31 -2.57
CA THR A 15 3.81 5.43 -2.39
C THR A 15 3.40 6.28 -1.21
N ASN A 16 4.31 7.09 -0.67
CA ASN A 16 3.97 8.18 0.23
C ASN A 16 3.98 9.56 -0.45
N GLU A 17 4.28 9.63 -1.76
CA GLU A 17 4.18 10.87 -2.51
C GLU A 17 2.72 11.31 -2.61
N CYS A 18 2.50 12.61 -2.50
CA CYS A 18 1.18 13.20 -2.59
C CYS A 18 1.32 14.65 -3.01
N ASN A 19 0.46 15.07 -3.94
CA ASN A 19 0.39 16.44 -4.46
C ASN A 19 -0.39 17.40 -3.53
N LEU A 20 -0.78 16.96 -2.33
CA LEU A 20 -1.48 17.76 -1.32
C LEU A 20 -0.64 17.92 -0.04
N ALA A 21 -0.81 19.05 0.65
CA ALA A 21 -0.15 19.37 1.92
C ALA A 21 -1.14 19.40 3.09
N CYS A 22 -1.90 18.32 3.27
CA CYS A 22 -2.93 18.25 4.32
C CYS A 22 -2.30 18.40 5.72
N ALA A 23 -2.79 19.36 6.51
CA ALA A 23 -2.25 19.69 7.84
C ALA A 23 -2.31 18.54 8.86
N PHE A 24 -3.19 17.56 8.63
CA PHE A 24 -3.43 16.39 9.48
C PHE A 24 -2.87 15.10 8.88
N CYS A 25 -2.07 15.19 7.80
CA CYS A 25 -1.49 13.99 7.19
C CYS A 25 -0.44 13.39 8.11
N TYR A 26 -0.55 12.09 8.38
CA TYR A 26 0.44 11.36 9.19
C TYR A 26 1.71 11.00 8.40
N ARG A 27 1.71 11.20 7.07
CA ARG A 27 2.86 10.83 6.23
C ARG A 27 4.06 11.73 6.52
N ASP A 28 5.25 11.18 6.39
CA ASP A 28 6.49 11.95 6.36
C ASP A 28 6.69 12.54 4.94
N PRO A 29 6.68 13.88 4.77
CA PRO A 29 6.86 14.51 3.47
C PRO A 29 8.33 14.60 3.03
N THR A 30 9.29 14.25 3.89
CA THR A 30 10.73 14.36 3.60
C THR A 30 11.32 13.11 2.94
N ARG A 31 10.52 12.05 2.86
CA ARG A 31 10.89 10.76 2.26
C ARG A 31 10.00 10.48 1.05
N ALA A 32 10.54 9.79 0.06
CA ALA A 32 9.78 9.24 -1.06
C ALA A 32 9.95 7.71 -1.07
N ASP A 33 8.86 7.00 -0.84
CA ASP A 33 8.75 5.55 -0.92
C ASP A 33 7.90 5.17 -2.12
N ARG A 34 8.31 4.10 -2.81
CA ARG A 34 7.65 3.56 -3.98
C ARG A 34 7.79 2.04 -3.98
N LEU A 35 6.66 1.33 -4.05
CA LEU A 35 6.64 -0.11 -4.29
C LEU A 35 6.55 -0.37 -5.79
N SER A 36 7.46 -1.18 -6.31
CA SER A 36 7.34 -1.72 -7.65
C SER A 36 6.23 -2.77 -7.74
N LEU A 37 5.67 -2.96 -8.94
CA LEU A 37 4.67 -4.00 -9.20
C LEU A 37 5.16 -5.41 -8.79
N ASP A 38 6.44 -5.71 -9.00
CA ASP A 38 7.01 -7.02 -8.64
C ASP A 38 7.09 -7.21 -7.12
N GLN A 39 7.38 -6.15 -6.36
CA GLN A 39 7.30 -6.21 -4.90
C GLN A 39 5.87 -6.42 -4.42
N VAL A 40 4.88 -5.77 -5.04
CA VAL A 40 3.46 -5.98 -4.72
C VAL A 40 3.06 -7.43 -4.97
N LYS A 41 3.38 -7.98 -6.15
CA LYS A 41 3.14 -9.39 -6.49
C LYS A 41 3.80 -10.34 -5.50
N ALA A 42 5.07 -10.07 -5.16
CA ALA A 42 5.82 -10.87 -4.20
C ALA A 42 5.16 -10.93 -2.82
N VAL A 43 4.50 -9.85 -2.37
CA VAL A 43 3.72 -9.84 -1.12
C VAL A 43 2.43 -10.62 -1.28
N MET A 44 1.70 -10.45 -2.39
CA MET A 44 0.44 -11.16 -2.65
C MET A 44 0.64 -12.69 -2.70
N GLU A 45 1.76 -13.14 -3.24
CA GLU A 45 2.09 -14.57 -3.34
C GLU A 45 2.50 -15.20 -1.99
N ARG A 46 2.95 -14.38 -1.03
CA ARG A 46 3.49 -14.85 0.26
C ARG A 46 2.48 -14.81 1.39
N LEU A 47 1.44 -13.99 1.27
CA LEU A 47 0.44 -13.80 2.31
C LEU A 47 -0.94 -14.29 1.83
N PRO A 48 -1.75 -14.89 2.70
CA PRO A 48 -3.11 -15.30 2.34
C PRO A 48 -4.05 -14.07 2.30
N VAL A 49 -3.84 -13.16 1.35
CA VAL A 49 -4.57 -11.89 1.24
C VAL A 49 -5.98 -12.14 0.69
N ARG A 50 -6.98 -11.60 1.38
CA ARG A 50 -8.40 -11.62 0.96
C ARG A 50 -8.83 -10.30 0.32
N SER A 51 -8.31 -9.19 0.82
CA SER A 51 -8.62 -7.85 0.33
C SER A 51 -7.47 -6.91 0.56
N VAL A 52 -7.34 -5.90 -0.30
CA VAL A 52 -6.31 -4.87 -0.21
C VAL A 52 -6.95 -3.49 -0.13
N ASN A 53 -6.46 -2.65 0.76
CA ASN A 53 -6.71 -1.22 0.76
C ASN A 53 -5.44 -0.48 0.37
N LEU A 54 -5.50 0.33 -0.69
CA LEU A 54 -4.41 1.20 -1.09
C LEU A 54 -4.50 2.51 -0.31
N GLY A 55 -3.46 2.88 0.42
CA GLY A 55 -3.46 4.11 1.23
C GLY A 55 -2.05 4.58 1.58
N THR A 56 -1.93 5.72 2.27
CA THR A 56 -0.69 6.51 2.35
C THR A 56 -0.37 7.16 1.00
N GLY A 57 0.01 8.44 1.02
CA GLY A 57 0.21 9.19 -0.21
C GLY A 57 -1.05 9.36 -1.06
N GLU A 58 -0.87 9.82 -2.28
CA GLU A 58 -1.87 9.83 -3.35
C GLU A 58 -1.46 8.74 -4.37
N ASN A 59 -2.21 7.63 -4.42
CA ASN A 59 -1.85 6.49 -5.26
C ASN A 59 -1.76 6.87 -6.75
N GLY A 60 -2.53 7.86 -7.22
CA GLY A 60 -2.46 8.35 -8.60
C GLY A 60 -1.10 8.96 -8.99
N MET A 61 -0.23 9.26 -8.02
CA MET A 61 1.14 9.75 -8.27
C MET A 61 2.14 8.61 -8.57
N HIS A 62 1.70 7.35 -8.49
CA HIS A 62 2.48 6.15 -8.80
C HIS A 62 1.78 5.33 -9.90
N PRO A 63 1.95 5.69 -11.18
CA PRO A 63 1.20 5.08 -12.29
C PRO A 63 1.71 3.71 -12.75
N ASP A 64 2.93 3.34 -12.34
CA ASP A 64 3.60 2.07 -12.69
C ASP A 64 3.30 0.96 -11.67
#